data_AF-A0A0R1NPN4-F1
#
_entry.id   AF-A0A0R1NPN4-F1
#
_cell.length_a   1.000
_cell.length_b   1.000
_cell.length_c   1.000
_cell.angle_alpha   90.00
_cell.angle_beta   90.00
_cell.angle_gamma   90.00
#
_symmetry.space_group_name_H-M   'P 1'
#
loop_
_entity.id
_entity.type
_entity.pdbx_description
1 polymer ?
#
loop_
_entity_poly.entity_id
_entity_poly.type
_entity_poly.pdbx_seq_one_letter_code
_entity_poly.pdbx_strand_id
1 'polypeptide(L)'
;MDATCEKMIMTLSKTDGYVTAVDIAAKLGVSEKTVYRKVRLINDSLGIDVIHSERGRGYRINYDQYLAATNKKTHNDIVDYSPVERRNKVLLSILFSAPFSISVDKLYGHYYVSNDLIQQDLSILSKLLKKYAVRLARKGNKISVVGDEEAIRRSINMALVQSNLMSVDSPQGFASEVADINVYDNQFLTAQIEWIQRSLGLTIPYPYNVNIFSHLYILIKRFRTGKVIEDDKAKKAFANEAKTIENNPEFFAVASDVIKNTSDYLHTSLPEIEKGYLLQYLISMRYDHDVTFNGMVSDEVMRLVNLYIQGFNLTESDPRVQSLKQDLIGHVKPMLNRLENHIIVANRLLNDIKLEYGSLFETVKGISERASQLMTNKAAISDDESGFITLYFAKYFEESRPVKKALIMCASGVGTSKLLHAKVHQAFPNLRIVGTLSIESYQNNEEDYQDVDLIITTVNIHPINQTRVVLSSAMFTQADRKSVESALYGS
;
A
#
# COMPACT_ATOMS: atom_id res chain seq x y z
N MET A 1 -8.10 -9.56 19.86
CA MET A 1 -8.11 -8.44 20.85
C MET A 1 -9.30 -7.53 20.56
N ASP A 2 -9.72 -6.68 21.50
CA ASP A 2 -10.80 -5.71 21.23
C ASP A 2 -10.27 -4.37 20.67
N ALA A 3 -11.17 -3.61 20.03
CA ALA A 3 -10.85 -2.32 19.38
C ALA A 3 -10.28 -1.26 20.34
N THR A 4 -10.50 -1.39 21.65
CA THR A 4 -9.91 -0.47 22.64
C THR A 4 -8.46 -0.82 22.92
N CYS A 5 -8.11 -2.11 22.92
CA CYS A 5 -6.72 -2.59 23.01
C CYS A 5 -5.89 -2.16 21.80
N GLU A 6 -6.43 -2.29 20.59
CA GLU A 6 -5.76 -1.85 19.36
C GLU A 6 -5.50 -0.34 19.34
N LYS A 7 -6.51 0.46 19.72
CA LYS A 7 -6.34 1.90 19.88
C LYS A 7 -5.31 2.26 20.95
N MET A 8 -5.24 1.49 22.04
CA MET A 8 -4.24 1.69 23.09
C MET A 8 -2.82 1.43 22.58
N ILE A 9 -2.62 0.32 21.88
CA ILE A 9 -1.34 -0.05 21.26
C ILE A 9 -0.90 1.04 20.27
N MET A 10 -1.80 1.47 19.37
CA MET A 10 -1.52 2.56 18.41
C MET A 10 -1.23 3.90 19.09
N THR A 11 -1.87 4.19 20.22
CA THR A 11 -1.64 5.43 20.95
C THR A 11 -0.26 5.44 21.60
N LEU A 12 0.15 4.30 22.18
CA LEU A 12 1.45 4.14 22.81
C LEU A 12 2.59 4.04 21.79
N SER A 13 2.37 3.43 20.62
CA SER A 13 3.39 3.29 19.58
C SER A 13 3.75 4.59 18.87
N LYS A 14 2.89 5.62 18.96
CA LYS A 14 3.10 6.94 18.37
C LYS A 14 3.84 7.92 19.28
N THR A 15 4.20 7.50 20.50
CA THR A 15 4.84 8.38 21.48
C THR A 15 6.19 7.79 21.88
N ASP A 16 7.27 8.56 21.71
CA ASP A 16 8.65 8.12 22.03
C ASP A 16 8.98 8.09 23.54
N GLY A 17 7.96 7.95 24.40
CA GLY A 17 8.12 8.03 25.85
C GLY A 17 6.99 7.38 26.63
N TYR A 18 7.02 7.55 27.95
CA TYR A 18 5.94 7.08 28.82
C TYR A 18 4.73 8.01 28.74
N VAL A 19 3.54 7.41 28.70
CA VAL A 19 2.25 8.10 28.67
C VAL A 19 1.48 7.77 29.94
N THR A 20 0.92 8.77 30.62
CA THR A 20 0.21 8.53 31.88
C THR A 20 -1.12 7.80 31.66
N ALA A 21 -1.64 7.12 32.68
CA ALA A 21 -2.95 6.48 32.62
C ALA A 21 -4.07 7.49 32.30
N VAL A 22 -3.94 8.72 32.78
CA VAL A 22 -4.86 9.84 32.56
C VAL A 22 -4.91 10.22 31.09
N ASP A 23 -3.74 10.38 30.45
CA ASP A 23 -3.65 10.76 29.04
C ASP A 23 -4.16 9.64 28.12
N ILE A 24 -3.87 8.38 28.45
CA ILE A 24 -4.38 7.22 27.72
C ILE A 24 -5.90 7.13 27.86
N ALA A 25 -6.42 7.33 29.07
CA ALA A 25 -7.85 7.34 29.36
C ALA A 25 -8.58 8.42 28.54
N ALA A 26 -8.02 9.64 28.49
CA ALA A 26 -8.57 10.75 27.72
C ALA A 26 -8.58 10.47 26.21
N LYS A 27 -7.47 9.95 25.65
CA LYS A 27 -7.38 9.62 24.21
C LYS A 27 -8.30 8.47 23.80
N LEU A 28 -8.55 7.52 24.70
CA LEU A 28 -9.38 6.34 24.43
C LEU A 28 -10.86 6.54 24.80
N GLY A 29 -11.21 7.62 25.51
CA GLY A 29 -12.57 7.87 26.00
C GLY A 29 -13.02 6.87 27.07
N VAL A 30 -12.10 6.38 27.90
CA VAL A 30 -12.36 5.37 28.95
C VAL A 30 -11.85 5.83 30.32
N SER A 31 -12.21 5.13 31.39
CA SER A 31 -11.66 5.40 32.72
C SER A 31 -10.24 4.85 32.90
N GLU A 32 -9.42 5.44 33.79
CA GLU A 32 -8.09 4.92 34.14
C GLU A 32 -8.14 3.45 34.61
N LYS A 33 -9.19 3.06 35.35
CA LYS A 33 -9.42 1.66 35.73
C LYS A 33 -9.53 0.73 34.52
N THR A 34 -10.11 1.22 33.43
CA THR A 34 -10.18 0.48 32.17
C THR A 34 -8.80 0.41 31.53
N VAL A 35 -8.00 1.47 31.60
CA VAL A 35 -6.62 1.47 31.09
C VAL A 35 -5.81 0.36 31.76
N TYR A 36 -5.82 0.30 33.10
CA TYR A 36 -5.12 -0.75 33.86
C TYR A 36 -5.54 -2.17 33.45
N ARG A 37 -6.84 -2.40 33.32
CA ARG A 37 -7.38 -3.70 32.90
C ARG A 37 -6.95 -4.07 31.48
N LYS A 38 -6.94 -3.10 30.55
CA LYS A 38 -6.58 -3.32 29.15
C LYS A 38 -5.10 -3.59 28.98
N VAL A 39 -4.23 -2.85 29.67
CA VAL A 39 -2.78 -3.12 29.68
C VAL A 39 -2.50 -4.55 30.12
N ARG A 40 -3.13 -4.99 31.22
CA ARG A 40 -3.00 -6.36 31.70
C ARG A 40 -3.52 -7.37 30.67
N LEU A 41 -4.69 -7.12 30.09
CA LEU A 41 -5.27 -7.99 29.07
C LEU A 41 -4.36 -8.11 27.84
N ILE A 42 -3.72 -7.02 27.40
CA ILE A 42 -2.79 -7.02 26.27
C ILE A 42 -1.56 -7.88 26.59
N ASN A 43 -0.89 -7.64 27.72
CA ASN A 43 0.28 -8.42 28.12
C ASN A 43 -0.06 -9.91 28.31
N ASP A 44 -1.16 -10.21 29.01
CA ASP A 44 -1.65 -11.59 29.23
C ASP A 44 -1.95 -12.28 27.89
N SER A 45 -2.62 -11.59 26.96
CA SER A 45 -2.98 -12.14 25.65
C SER A 45 -1.78 -12.36 24.74
N LEU A 46 -0.64 -11.72 24.99
CA LEU A 46 0.61 -11.93 24.25
C LEU A 46 1.59 -12.85 25.00
N GLY A 47 1.33 -13.17 26.27
CA GLY A 47 2.19 -14.02 27.10
C GLY A 47 3.54 -13.39 27.43
N ILE A 48 3.70 -12.08 27.20
CA ILE A 48 4.89 -11.28 27.49
C ILE A 48 4.47 -9.84 27.76
N ASP A 49 5.19 -9.17 28.66
CA ASP A 49 4.93 -7.78 29.04
C ASP A 49 5.39 -6.80 27.96
N VAL A 50 4.56 -6.62 26.92
CA VAL A 50 4.84 -5.69 25.82
C VAL A 50 4.58 -4.23 26.19
N ILE A 51 3.67 -3.96 27.13
CA ILE A 51 3.44 -2.64 27.70
C ILE A 51 4.06 -2.62 29.11
N HIS A 52 5.11 -1.83 29.26
CA HIS A 52 5.80 -1.63 30.54
C HIS A 52 5.14 -0.50 31.33
N SER A 53 4.93 -0.76 32.62
CA SER A 53 4.47 0.25 33.57
C SER A 53 5.62 0.70 34.48
N GLU A 54 5.91 1.99 34.53
CA GLU A 54 6.89 2.57 35.45
C GLU A 54 6.18 3.52 36.43
N ARG A 55 6.33 3.25 37.74
CA ARG A 55 5.68 4.05 38.78
C ARG A 55 6.08 5.52 38.67
N GLY A 56 5.09 6.40 38.55
CA GLY A 56 5.29 7.84 38.41
C GLY A 56 5.59 8.35 36.99
N ARG A 57 5.82 7.45 36.01
CA ARG A 57 6.05 7.83 34.60
C ARG A 57 4.94 7.39 33.66
N GLY A 58 4.25 6.29 33.96
CA GLY A 58 3.10 5.81 33.18
C GLY A 58 3.43 4.53 32.40
N TYR A 59 2.93 4.44 31.17
CA TYR A 59 3.01 3.26 30.31
C TYR A 59 3.80 3.54 29.04
N ARG A 60 4.63 2.59 28.63
CA ARG A 60 5.36 2.62 27.35
C ARG A 60 5.26 1.26 26.69
N ILE A 61 5.05 1.23 25.39
CA ILE A 61 5.10 -0.01 24.62
C ILE A 61 6.52 -0.30 24.16
N ASN A 62 6.97 -1.54 24.33
CA ASN A 62 8.13 -2.07 23.66
C ASN A 62 7.68 -2.64 22.31
N TYR A 63 7.80 -1.82 21.26
CA TYR A 63 7.24 -2.15 19.95
C TYR A 63 7.92 -3.37 19.31
N ASP A 64 9.22 -3.56 19.52
CA ASP A 64 9.96 -4.71 19.02
C ASP A 64 9.48 -6.03 19.66
N GLN A 65 9.22 -6.01 20.98
CA GLN A 65 8.63 -7.16 21.67
C GLN A 65 7.17 -7.41 21.25
N TYR A 66 6.41 -6.35 20.99
CA TYR A 66 5.05 -6.48 20.47
C TYR A 66 5.04 -7.20 19.11
N LEU A 67 5.87 -6.77 18.17
CA LEU A 67 6.00 -7.40 16.85
C LEU A 67 6.47 -8.86 16.95
N ALA A 68 7.45 -9.14 17.81
CA ALA A 68 7.96 -10.48 18.03
C ALA A 68 6.91 -11.42 18.67
N ALA A 69 6.06 -10.90 19.55
CA ALA A 69 5.01 -11.66 20.23
C ALA A 69 3.81 -11.94 19.31
N THR A 70 3.42 -10.98 18.47
CA THR A 70 2.37 -11.19 17.46
C THR A 70 2.79 -12.22 16.42
N ASN A 71 4.07 -12.25 16.03
CA ASN A 71 4.59 -13.20 15.06
C ASN A 71 4.75 -14.63 15.62
N LYS A 72 4.82 -14.81 16.94
CA LYS A 72 5.02 -16.13 17.58
C LYS A 72 3.73 -16.89 17.90
N LYS A 73 2.57 -16.23 17.92
CA LYS A 73 1.28 -16.86 18.32
C LYS A 73 0.43 -17.41 17.16
N THR A 74 0.96 -17.46 15.94
CA THR A 74 0.21 -17.92 14.75
C THR A 74 0.06 -19.44 14.61
N HIS A 75 0.56 -20.26 15.54
CA HIS A 75 0.37 -21.70 15.48
C HIS A 75 -0.04 -22.31 16.82
N ASN A 76 -1.28 -22.82 16.82
CA ASN A 76 -1.93 -23.71 17.78
C ASN A 76 -2.58 -23.09 19.04
N ASP A 77 -3.84 -23.49 19.19
CA ASP A 77 -4.72 -23.48 20.37
C ASP A 77 -5.64 -22.26 20.58
N ILE A 78 -6.93 -22.53 20.31
CA ILE A 78 -8.14 -21.81 20.76
C ILE A 78 -8.19 -20.33 20.34
N VAL A 79 -8.53 -20.06 19.07
CA VAL A 79 -8.73 -18.70 18.55
C VAL A 79 -10.21 -18.32 18.60
N ASP A 80 -10.54 -17.31 19.41
CA ASP A 80 -11.76 -16.49 19.27
C ASP A 80 -11.69 -15.73 17.93
N TYR A 81 -12.20 -16.35 16.86
CA TYR A 81 -12.32 -15.67 15.56
C TYR A 81 -13.29 -14.49 15.66
N SER A 82 -12.87 -13.33 15.14
CA SER A 82 -13.82 -12.23 14.97
C SER A 82 -14.94 -12.63 14.00
N PRO A 83 -16.14 -12.02 14.09
CA PRO A 83 -17.22 -12.29 13.13
C PRO A 83 -16.80 -12.05 11.67
N VAL A 84 -15.88 -11.12 11.42
CA VAL A 84 -15.38 -10.81 10.06
C VAL A 84 -14.45 -11.93 9.58
N GLU A 85 -13.46 -12.32 10.36
CA GLU A 85 -12.52 -13.39 10.00
C GLU A 85 -13.24 -14.71 9.77
N ARG A 86 -14.21 -15.05 10.65
CA ARG A 86 -15.06 -16.23 10.48
C ARG A 86 -15.79 -16.19 9.14
N ARG A 87 -16.47 -15.08 8.83
CA ARG A 87 -17.20 -14.92 7.56
C ARG A 87 -16.27 -15.05 6.36
N ASN A 88 -15.09 -14.46 6.41
CA ASN A 88 -14.12 -14.52 5.32
C ASN A 88 -13.60 -15.96 5.10
N LYS A 89 -13.29 -16.69 6.18
CA LYS A 89 -12.90 -18.11 6.08
C LYS A 89 -14.02 -18.98 5.51
N VAL A 90 -15.26 -18.79 5.98
CA VAL A 90 -16.43 -19.49 5.42
C VAL A 90 -16.62 -19.15 3.94
N LEU A 91 -16.50 -17.88 3.58
CA LEU A 91 -16.62 -17.39 2.20
C LEU A 91 -15.57 -18.00 1.27
N LEU A 92 -14.31 -18.01 1.67
CA LEU A 92 -13.24 -18.65 0.90
C LEU A 92 -13.48 -20.15 0.74
N SER A 93 -13.90 -20.84 1.80
CA SER A 93 -14.21 -22.28 1.75
C SER A 93 -15.30 -22.60 0.73
N ILE A 94 -16.43 -21.88 0.76
CA ILE A 94 -17.53 -22.11 -0.19
C ILE A 94 -17.15 -21.73 -1.64
N LEU A 95 -16.36 -20.67 -1.83
CA LEU A 95 -15.92 -20.23 -3.16
C LEU A 95 -14.93 -21.22 -3.79
N PHE A 96 -13.94 -21.69 -3.04
CA PHE A 96 -12.95 -22.66 -3.55
C PHE A 96 -13.59 -24.02 -3.88
N SER A 97 -14.65 -24.44 -3.18
CA SER A 97 -15.38 -25.67 -3.50
C SER A 97 -16.49 -25.51 -4.54
N ALA A 98 -16.73 -24.30 -5.06
CA ALA A 98 -17.81 -24.08 -6.02
C ALA A 98 -17.70 -25.00 -7.26
N PRO A 99 -18.81 -25.56 -7.77
CA PRO A 99 -20.21 -25.39 -7.35
C PRO A 99 -20.67 -26.45 -6.32
N PHE A 100 -19.75 -27.24 -5.75
CA PHE A 100 -20.09 -28.28 -4.79
C PHE A 100 -20.66 -27.71 -3.50
N SER A 101 -21.53 -28.49 -2.86
CA SER A 101 -22.17 -28.08 -1.61
C SER A 101 -21.41 -28.61 -0.40
N ILE A 102 -21.16 -27.75 0.58
CA ILE A 102 -20.52 -28.07 1.86
C ILE A 102 -21.59 -28.07 2.96
N SER A 103 -21.51 -28.98 3.94
CA SER A 103 -22.42 -28.96 5.09
C SER A 103 -22.19 -27.74 5.97
N VAL A 104 -23.26 -27.21 6.57
CA VAL A 104 -23.15 -26.10 7.54
C VAL A 104 -22.27 -26.51 8.72
N ASP A 105 -22.38 -27.76 9.19
CA ASP A 105 -21.56 -28.27 10.29
C ASP A 105 -20.06 -28.25 9.96
N LYS A 106 -19.68 -28.58 8.72
CA LYS A 106 -18.27 -28.51 8.29
C LYS A 106 -17.77 -27.07 8.22
N LEU A 107 -18.63 -26.13 7.82
CA LEU A 107 -18.29 -24.71 7.73
C LEU A 107 -18.25 -24.01 9.08
N TYR A 108 -19.17 -24.34 9.99
CA TYR A 108 -19.39 -23.59 11.23
C TYR A 108 -19.04 -24.33 12.52
N GLY A 109 -18.86 -25.65 12.48
CA GLY A 109 -18.75 -26.50 13.67
C GLY A 109 -17.59 -26.12 14.61
N HIS A 110 -16.47 -25.68 14.05
CA HIS A 110 -15.30 -25.26 14.84
C HIS A 110 -15.41 -23.85 15.43
N TYR A 111 -16.45 -23.07 15.08
CA TYR A 111 -16.67 -21.72 15.61
C TYR A 111 -17.69 -21.68 16.76
N TYR A 112 -18.37 -22.79 17.08
CA TYR A 112 -19.34 -22.90 18.17
C TYR A 112 -20.41 -21.77 18.20
N VAL A 113 -20.93 -21.41 17.02
CA VAL A 113 -21.92 -20.33 16.85
C VAL A 113 -23.36 -20.85 16.84
N SER A 114 -24.32 -19.99 17.23
CA SER A 114 -25.75 -20.30 17.17
C SER A 114 -26.27 -20.34 15.73
N ASN A 115 -27.37 -21.07 15.51
CA ASN A 115 -28.04 -21.11 14.21
C ASN A 115 -28.46 -19.72 13.71
N ASP A 116 -28.91 -18.83 14.60
CA ASP A 116 -29.31 -17.47 14.23
C ASP A 116 -28.13 -16.65 13.70
N LEU A 117 -26.95 -16.79 14.33
CA LEU A 117 -25.74 -16.13 13.87
C LEU A 117 -25.27 -16.67 12.52
N ILE A 118 -25.41 -17.98 12.28
CA ILE A 118 -25.15 -18.58 10.96
C ILE A 118 -26.07 -17.98 9.90
N GLN A 119 -27.37 -17.83 10.16
CA GLN A 119 -28.29 -17.21 9.20
C GLN A 119 -27.92 -15.77 8.90
N GLN A 120 -27.52 -15.01 9.93
CA GLN A 120 -27.06 -13.63 9.78
C GLN A 120 -25.81 -13.56 8.90
N ASP A 121 -24.80 -14.40 9.18
CA ASP A 121 -23.56 -14.45 8.40
C ASP A 121 -23.86 -14.82 6.93
N LEU A 122 -24.69 -15.83 6.68
CA LEU A 122 -25.09 -16.20 5.31
C LEU A 122 -25.86 -15.11 4.57
N SER A 123 -26.69 -14.33 5.26
CA SER A 123 -27.39 -13.18 4.68
C SER A 123 -26.41 -12.10 4.23
N ILE A 124 -25.40 -11.80 5.05
CA ILE A 124 -24.33 -10.84 4.73
C ILE A 124 -23.53 -11.35 3.51
N LEU A 125 -23.10 -12.61 3.53
CA LEU A 125 -22.34 -13.22 2.43
C LEU A 125 -23.14 -13.27 1.12
N SER A 126 -24.44 -13.57 1.19
CA SER A 126 -25.32 -13.58 0.02
C SER A 126 -25.43 -12.19 -0.63
N LYS A 127 -25.59 -11.13 0.19
CA LYS A 127 -25.60 -9.73 -0.30
C LYS A 127 -24.28 -9.33 -0.95
N LEU A 128 -23.16 -9.76 -0.37
CA LEU A 128 -21.82 -9.48 -0.91
C LEU A 128 -21.62 -10.17 -2.27
N LEU A 129 -21.87 -11.47 -2.36
CA LEU A 129 -21.68 -12.27 -3.57
C LEU A 129 -22.55 -11.83 -4.74
N LYS A 130 -23.77 -11.32 -4.46
CA LYS A 130 -24.67 -10.79 -5.48
C LYS A 130 -24.05 -9.64 -6.29
N LYS A 131 -23.16 -8.82 -5.67
CA LYS A 131 -22.44 -7.74 -6.36
C LYS A 131 -21.47 -8.25 -7.43
N TYR A 132 -21.02 -9.50 -7.30
CA TYR A 132 -20.08 -10.16 -8.18
C TYR A 132 -20.77 -11.17 -9.11
N ALA A 133 -22.10 -11.10 -9.26
CA ALA A 133 -22.88 -12.06 -10.04
C ALA A 133 -22.76 -13.53 -9.57
N VAL A 134 -22.38 -13.75 -8.31
CA VAL A 134 -22.34 -15.08 -7.68
C VAL A 134 -23.56 -15.26 -6.76
N ARG A 135 -24.24 -16.40 -6.88
CA ARG A 135 -25.41 -16.72 -6.07
C ARG A 135 -25.06 -17.76 -5.01
N LEU A 136 -25.25 -17.39 -3.73
CA LEU A 136 -25.25 -18.34 -2.63
C LEU A 136 -26.56 -19.14 -2.62
N ALA A 137 -26.47 -20.46 -2.66
CA ALA A 137 -27.58 -21.38 -2.60
C ALA A 137 -27.51 -22.22 -1.33
N ARG A 138 -28.65 -22.41 -0.68
CA ARG A 138 -28.77 -23.30 0.48
C ARG A 138 -29.86 -24.33 0.22
N LYS A 139 -29.55 -25.60 0.47
CA LYS A 139 -30.49 -26.72 0.42
C LYS A 139 -30.39 -27.52 1.71
N GLY A 140 -31.30 -27.27 2.65
CA GLY A 140 -31.26 -27.87 3.99
C GLY A 140 -29.98 -27.49 4.75
N ASN A 141 -29.21 -28.51 5.12
CA ASN A 141 -27.94 -28.37 5.84
C ASN A 141 -26.71 -28.19 4.92
N LYS A 142 -26.91 -27.92 3.63
CA LYS A 142 -25.81 -27.74 2.67
C LYS A 142 -25.84 -26.36 2.02
N ILE A 143 -24.65 -25.76 1.87
CA ILE A 143 -24.42 -24.45 1.25
C ILE A 143 -23.54 -24.65 0.01
N SER A 144 -23.89 -24.03 -1.10
CA SER A 144 -23.06 -23.94 -2.30
C SER A 144 -23.11 -22.53 -2.88
N VAL A 145 -22.21 -22.23 -3.80
CA VAL A 145 -22.26 -21.02 -4.61
C VAL A 145 -22.27 -21.39 -6.08
N VAL A 146 -22.98 -20.60 -6.88
CA VAL A 146 -23.13 -20.79 -8.33
C VAL A 146 -22.83 -19.46 -9.02
N GLY A 147 -21.94 -19.50 -10.00
CA GLY A 147 -21.53 -18.38 -10.84
C GLY A 147 -20.66 -18.93 -11.98
N ASP A 148 -20.33 -18.09 -12.96
CA ASP A 148 -19.27 -18.46 -13.91
C ASP A 148 -17.90 -18.45 -13.21
N GLU A 149 -16.93 -19.16 -13.78
CA GLU A 149 -15.63 -19.33 -13.13
C GLU A 149 -14.93 -17.97 -12.92
N GLU A 150 -15.07 -17.05 -13.86
CA GLU A 150 -14.56 -15.68 -13.78
C GLU A 150 -15.14 -14.93 -12.56
N ALA A 151 -16.46 -14.94 -12.35
CA ALA A 151 -17.08 -14.32 -11.18
C ALA A 151 -16.67 -14.99 -9.86
N ILE A 152 -16.52 -16.32 -9.85
CA ILE A 152 -16.06 -17.07 -8.67
C ILE A 152 -14.64 -16.63 -8.31
N ARG A 153 -13.70 -16.60 -9.27
CA ARG A 153 -12.32 -16.17 -9.03
C ARG A 153 -12.22 -14.70 -8.64
N ARG A 154 -12.99 -13.81 -9.26
CA ARG A 154 -13.09 -12.40 -8.83
C ARG A 154 -13.58 -12.28 -7.37
N SER A 155 -14.56 -13.10 -6.98
CA SER A 155 -15.06 -13.14 -5.61
C SER A 155 -14.01 -13.68 -4.63
N ILE A 156 -13.18 -14.65 -5.05
CA ILE A 156 -12.06 -15.16 -4.26
C ILE A 156 -11.00 -14.08 -4.06
N ASN A 157 -10.57 -13.42 -5.13
CA ASN A 157 -9.61 -12.31 -5.06
C ASN A 157 -10.10 -11.21 -4.10
N MET A 158 -11.36 -10.81 -4.23
CA MET A 158 -11.97 -9.85 -3.30
C MET A 158 -11.92 -10.34 -1.84
N ALA A 159 -12.25 -11.61 -1.58
CA ALA A 159 -12.24 -12.17 -0.23
C ALA A 159 -10.81 -12.26 0.34
N LEU A 160 -9.79 -12.55 -0.49
CA LEU A 160 -8.38 -12.55 -0.09
C LEU A 160 -7.91 -11.13 0.30
N VAL A 161 -8.26 -10.11 -0.50
CA VAL A 161 -7.95 -8.71 -0.19
C VAL A 161 -8.65 -8.24 1.09
N GLN A 162 -9.94 -8.54 1.27
CA GLN A 162 -10.68 -8.21 2.50
C GLN A 162 -10.16 -8.92 3.75
N SER A 163 -9.40 -10.00 3.56
CA SER A 163 -8.75 -10.74 4.64
C SER A 163 -7.31 -10.27 4.87
N ASN A 164 -6.86 -9.18 4.23
CA ASN A 164 -5.49 -8.68 4.23
C ASN A 164 -4.42 -9.67 3.74
N LEU A 165 -4.81 -10.81 3.17
CA LEU A 165 -3.88 -11.85 2.71
C LEU A 165 -3.03 -11.36 1.53
N MET A 166 -3.54 -10.40 0.76
CA MET A 166 -2.87 -9.79 -0.39
C MET A 166 -1.99 -8.58 -0.03
N SER A 167 -2.07 -8.07 1.21
CA SER A 167 -1.38 -6.85 1.65
C SER A 167 -0.04 -7.15 2.35
N VAL A 168 0.55 -8.32 2.05
CA VAL A 168 1.83 -8.81 2.54
C VAL A 168 2.99 -8.31 1.69
N ASP A 169 4.22 -8.41 2.19
CA ASP A 169 5.42 -7.90 1.52
C ASP A 169 5.98 -8.84 0.42
N SER A 170 5.59 -10.11 0.43
CA SER A 170 6.21 -11.16 -0.37
C SER A 170 5.27 -12.35 -0.63
N PRO A 171 5.53 -13.16 -1.67
CA PRO A 171 4.85 -14.44 -1.89
C PRO A 171 4.93 -15.39 -0.68
N GLN A 172 6.05 -15.38 0.05
CA GLN A 172 6.22 -16.18 1.25
C GLN A 172 5.34 -15.69 2.39
N GLY A 173 5.20 -14.37 2.56
CA GLY A 173 4.24 -13.77 3.48
C GLY A 173 2.79 -14.16 3.15
N PHE A 174 2.44 -14.21 1.85
CA PHE A 174 1.12 -14.68 1.42
C PHE A 174 0.93 -16.15 1.81
N ALA A 175 1.91 -17.00 1.52
CA ALA A 175 1.86 -18.43 1.81
C ALA A 175 1.78 -18.71 3.32
N SER A 176 2.43 -17.92 4.18
CA SER A 176 2.34 -18.11 5.63
C SER A 176 0.96 -17.75 6.20
N GLU A 177 0.29 -16.75 5.64
CA GLU A 177 -1.03 -16.31 6.12
C GLU A 177 -2.16 -17.22 5.59
N VAL A 178 -1.95 -17.87 4.45
CA VAL A 178 -2.91 -18.78 3.86
C VAL A 178 -2.77 -20.17 4.48
N ALA A 179 -3.54 -20.41 5.54
CA ALA A 179 -3.51 -21.64 6.35
C ALA A 179 -3.60 -22.99 5.59
N ASP A 180 -4.14 -23.00 4.37
CA ASP A 180 -4.38 -24.22 3.59
C ASP A 180 -3.35 -24.46 2.46
N ILE A 181 -2.33 -23.61 2.28
CA ILE A 181 -1.33 -23.86 1.24
C ILE A 181 -0.40 -24.99 1.69
N ASN A 182 -0.39 -26.10 0.95
CA ASN A 182 0.55 -27.17 1.26
C ASN A 182 1.97 -26.80 0.79
N VAL A 183 2.97 -27.46 1.39
CA VAL A 183 4.39 -27.16 1.14
C VAL A 183 4.76 -27.35 -0.34
N TYR A 184 4.21 -28.37 -1.00
CA TYR A 184 4.51 -28.66 -2.40
C TYR A 184 3.95 -27.59 -3.34
N ASP A 185 2.74 -27.09 -3.07
CA ASP A 185 2.14 -25.99 -3.83
C ASP A 185 2.96 -24.72 -3.68
N ASN A 186 3.36 -24.40 -2.45
CA ASN A 186 4.18 -23.21 -2.19
C ASN A 186 5.52 -23.28 -2.93
N GLN A 187 6.19 -24.43 -2.89
CA GLN A 187 7.45 -24.64 -3.63
C GLN A 187 7.24 -24.53 -5.14
N PHE A 188 6.18 -25.17 -5.67
CA PHE A 188 5.85 -25.11 -7.09
C PHE A 188 5.57 -23.67 -7.55
N LEU A 189 4.73 -22.94 -6.82
CA LEU A 189 4.37 -21.55 -7.12
C LEU A 189 5.59 -20.63 -7.05
N THR A 190 6.46 -20.81 -6.06
CA THR A 190 7.73 -20.07 -5.95
C THR A 190 8.60 -20.32 -7.18
N ALA A 191 8.73 -21.58 -7.61
CA ALA A 191 9.47 -21.94 -8.81
C ALA A 191 8.87 -21.34 -10.10
N GLN A 192 7.54 -21.16 -10.17
CA GLN A 192 6.91 -20.48 -11.31
C GLN A 192 7.24 -18.98 -11.34
N ILE A 193 7.24 -18.30 -10.19
CA ILE A 193 7.68 -16.89 -10.12
C ILE A 193 9.14 -16.76 -10.57
N GLU A 194 10.02 -17.64 -10.08
CA GLU A 194 11.43 -17.67 -10.51
C GLU A 194 11.60 -18.01 -11.99
N TRP A 195 10.74 -18.86 -12.54
CA TRP A 195 10.71 -19.15 -13.98
C TRP A 195 10.35 -17.89 -14.77
N ILE A 196 9.27 -17.18 -14.41
CA ILE A 196 8.86 -15.94 -15.09
C ILE A 196 10.00 -14.91 -15.09
N GLN A 197 10.62 -14.68 -13.93
CA GLN A 197 11.72 -13.72 -13.79
C GLN A 197 12.93 -14.10 -14.66
N ARG A 198 13.32 -15.39 -14.67
CA ARG A 198 14.45 -15.86 -15.48
C ARG A 198 14.15 -15.78 -16.98
N SER A 199 12.96 -16.21 -17.40
CA SER A 199 12.58 -16.25 -18.81
C SER A 199 12.41 -14.85 -19.41
N LEU A 200 11.97 -13.87 -18.61
CA LEU A 200 11.84 -12.48 -19.04
C LEU A 200 13.07 -11.61 -18.72
N GLY A 201 14.07 -12.15 -18.01
CA GLY A 201 15.27 -11.39 -17.62
C GLY A 201 14.97 -10.18 -16.72
N LEU A 202 13.93 -10.25 -15.89
CA LEU A 202 13.49 -9.14 -15.03
C LEU A 202 13.26 -9.58 -13.58
N THR A 203 13.18 -8.62 -12.67
CA THR A 203 12.68 -8.82 -11.30
C THR A 203 11.24 -8.35 -11.23
N ILE A 204 10.34 -9.14 -10.63
CA ILE A 204 8.94 -8.75 -10.45
C ILE A 204 8.82 -8.04 -9.09
N PRO A 205 8.62 -6.72 -9.05
CA PRO A 205 8.53 -6.00 -7.79
C PRO A 205 7.18 -6.25 -7.09
N TYR A 206 7.16 -6.00 -5.78
CA TYR A 206 5.91 -5.82 -5.05
C TYR A 206 5.11 -4.65 -5.65
N PRO A 207 3.77 -4.75 -5.80
CA PRO A 207 2.87 -5.83 -5.37
C PRO A 207 2.62 -6.95 -6.40
N TYR A 208 3.24 -6.89 -7.57
CA TYR A 208 2.90 -7.78 -8.70
C TYR A 208 3.32 -9.23 -8.47
N ASN A 209 4.42 -9.45 -7.74
CA ASN A 209 4.86 -10.80 -7.36
C ASN A 209 3.81 -11.53 -6.50
N VAL A 210 3.25 -10.87 -5.48
CA VAL A 210 2.15 -11.40 -4.65
C VAL A 210 0.91 -11.62 -5.49
N ASN A 211 0.62 -10.70 -6.40
CA ASN A 211 -0.53 -10.77 -7.29
C ASN A 211 -0.52 -12.02 -8.20
N ILE A 212 0.59 -12.22 -8.93
CA ILE A 212 0.78 -13.38 -9.80
C ILE A 212 0.79 -14.67 -8.97
N PHE A 213 1.48 -14.67 -7.82
CA PHE A 213 1.51 -15.83 -6.94
C PHE A 213 0.09 -16.22 -6.47
N SER A 214 -0.71 -15.24 -6.03
CA SER A 214 -2.09 -15.48 -5.60
C SER A 214 -2.98 -15.97 -6.74
N HIS A 215 -2.76 -15.47 -7.97
CA HIS A 215 -3.53 -15.88 -9.14
C HIS A 215 -3.28 -17.36 -9.43
N LEU A 216 -2.01 -17.78 -9.46
CA LEU A 216 -1.61 -19.17 -9.65
C LEU A 216 -2.07 -20.05 -8.48
N TYR A 217 -2.03 -19.56 -7.24
CA TYR A 217 -2.59 -20.26 -6.08
C TYR A 217 -4.10 -20.51 -6.25
N ILE A 218 -4.86 -19.50 -6.66
CA ILE A 218 -6.30 -19.62 -6.91
C ILE A 218 -6.54 -20.65 -8.00
N LEU A 219 -5.78 -20.59 -9.10
CA LEU A 219 -5.86 -21.54 -10.20
C LEU A 219 -5.68 -22.98 -9.71
N ILE A 220 -4.57 -23.27 -9.03
CA ILE A 220 -4.27 -24.61 -8.48
C ILE A 220 -5.38 -25.07 -7.53
N LYS A 221 -5.81 -24.22 -6.59
CA LYS A 221 -6.83 -24.60 -5.60
C LYS A 221 -8.18 -24.84 -6.26
N ARG A 222 -8.58 -24.01 -7.23
CA ARG A 222 -9.85 -24.18 -7.97
C ARG A 222 -9.91 -25.47 -8.76
N PHE A 223 -8.82 -25.87 -9.43
CA PHE A 223 -8.78 -27.13 -10.18
C PHE A 223 -8.71 -28.37 -9.29
N ARG A 224 -8.22 -28.26 -8.05
CA ARG A 224 -8.21 -29.38 -7.09
C ARG A 224 -9.50 -29.54 -6.30
N THR A 225 -10.11 -28.44 -5.84
CA THR A 225 -11.25 -28.50 -4.90
C THR A 225 -12.58 -28.14 -5.53
N GLY A 226 -12.56 -27.41 -6.65
CA GLY A 226 -13.74 -26.95 -7.36
C GLY A 226 -14.07 -27.81 -8.57
N LYS A 227 -15.08 -27.37 -9.32
CA LYS A 227 -15.31 -27.84 -10.68
C LYS A 227 -15.14 -26.66 -11.62
N VAL A 228 -14.07 -26.67 -12.40
CA VAL A 228 -13.83 -25.71 -13.47
C VAL A 228 -14.28 -26.34 -14.77
N ILE A 229 -15.18 -25.67 -15.49
CA ILE A 229 -15.69 -26.13 -16.78
C ILE A 229 -15.32 -25.05 -17.79
N GLU A 230 -14.60 -25.43 -18.84
CA GLU A 230 -14.41 -24.55 -19.99
C GLU A 230 -15.75 -24.45 -20.74
N ASP A 231 -16.27 -23.24 -20.82
CA ASP A 231 -17.50 -22.94 -21.55
C ASP A 231 -17.21 -22.16 -22.85
N ASP A 232 -18.24 -21.97 -23.68
CA ASP A 232 -18.10 -21.20 -24.92
C ASP A 232 -17.72 -19.73 -24.66
N LYS A 233 -18.00 -19.21 -23.47
CA LYS A 233 -17.62 -17.84 -23.07
C LYS A 233 -16.09 -17.76 -22.90
N ALA A 234 -15.47 -18.73 -22.24
CA ALA A 234 -14.02 -18.82 -22.07
C ALA A 234 -13.29 -18.93 -23.43
N LYS A 235 -13.81 -19.74 -24.35
CA LYS A 235 -13.24 -19.87 -25.71
C LYS A 235 -13.30 -18.57 -26.50
N LYS A 236 -14.45 -17.87 -26.45
CA LYS A 236 -14.62 -16.55 -27.08
C LYS A 236 -13.71 -15.50 -26.43
N ALA A 237 -13.60 -15.51 -25.10
CA ALA A 237 -12.71 -14.61 -24.38
C ALA A 237 -11.25 -14.80 -24.83
N PHE A 238 -10.81 -16.06 -24.99
CA PHE A 238 -9.45 -16.34 -25.45
C PHE A 238 -9.24 -15.90 -26.91
N ALA A 239 -10.23 -16.09 -27.78
CA ALA A 239 -10.16 -15.60 -29.15
C ALA A 239 -10.03 -14.07 -29.22
N ASN A 240 -10.64 -13.33 -28.29
CA ASN A 240 -10.52 -11.88 -28.20
C ASN A 240 -9.11 -11.42 -27.79
N GLU A 241 -8.30 -12.29 -27.18
CA GLU A 241 -6.91 -12.00 -26.82
C GLU A 241 -5.94 -12.01 -28.00
N ALA A 242 -6.39 -12.39 -29.21
CA ALA A 242 -5.50 -12.57 -30.37
C ALA A 242 -4.59 -11.34 -30.62
N LYS A 243 -5.15 -10.14 -30.53
CA LYS A 243 -4.38 -8.90 -30.70
C LYS A 243 -3.43 -8.63 -29.53
N THR A 244 -3.84 -8.93 -28.30
CA THR A 244 -2.98 -8.82 -27.12
C THR A 244 -1.79 -9.76 -27.24
N ILE A 245 -2.04 -11.00 -27.67
CA ILE A 245 -1.02 -12.04 -27.89
C ILE A 245 -0.04 -11.60 -28.99
N GLU A 246 -0.55 -11.13 -30.13
CA GLU A 246 0.28 -10.63 -31.23
C GLU A 246 1.20 -9.48 -30.81
N ASN A 247 0.70 -8.57 -29.97
CA ASN A 247 1.48 -7.43 -29.47
C ASN A 247 2.47 -7.81 -28.36
N ASN A 248 2.32 -8.97 -27.72
CA ASN A 248 3.10 -9.38 -26.54
C ASN A 248 3.58 -10.85 -26.65
N PRO A 249 4.28 -11.24 -27.73
CA PRO A 249 4.61 -12.64 -28.00
C PRO A 249 5.53 -13.24 -26.93
N GLU A 250 6.49 -12.47 -26.41
CA GLU A 250 7.42 -12.93 -25.37
C GLU A 250 6.70 -13.22 -24.05
N PHE A 251 5.84 -12.29 -23.58
CA PHE A 251 5.02 -12.51 -22.39
C PHE A 251 4.04 -13.67 -22.56
N PHE A 252 3.47 -13.84 -23.76
CA PHE A 252 2.55 -14.94 -24.02
C PHE A 252 3.26 -16.29 -24.04
N ALA A 253 4.49 -16.37 -24.56
CA ALA A 253 5.30 -17.59 -24.49
C ALA A 253 5.58 -17.98 -23.03
N VAL A 254 5.99 -17.03 -22.20
CA VAL A 254 6.23 -17.29 -20.77
C VAL A 254 4.94 -17.67 -20.03
N ALA A 255 3.82 -17.00 -20.31
CA ALA A 255 2.52 -17.37 -19.75
C ALA A 255 2.13 -18.81 -20.17
N SER A 256 2.37 -19.17 -21.43
CA SER A 256 2.10 -20.52 -21.94
C SER A 256 2.93 -21.59 -21.23
N ASP A 257 4.22 -21.33 -20.99
CA ASP A 257 5.10 -22.25 -20.28
C ASP A 257 4.64 -22.46 -18.82
N VAL A 258 4.30 -21.39 -18.11
CA VAL A 258 3.83 -21.48 -16.72
C VAL A 258 2.51 -22.25 -16.62
N ILE A 259 1.56 -21.99 -17.52
CA ILE A 259 0.29 -22.72 -17.54
C ILE A 259 0.52 -24.19 -17.91
N LYS A 260 1.44 -24.49 -18.82
CA LYS A 260 1.82 -25.88 -19.12
C LYS A 260 2.42 -26.57 -17.91
N ASN A 261 3.39 -25.95 -17.24
CA ASN A 261 3.99 -26.47 -16.00
C ASN A 261 2.92 -26.72 -14.93
N THR A 262 1.94 -25.82 -14.82
CA THR A 262 0.82 -25.95 -13.87
C THR A 262 -0.12 -27.08 -14.25
N SER A 263 -0.41 -27.26 -15.54
CA SER A 263 -1.18 -28.39 -16.09
C SER A 263 -0.51 -29.72 -15.77
N ASP A 264 0.82 -29.81 -15.98
CA ASP A 264 1.62 -31.00 -15.69
C ASP A 264 1.64 -31.30 -14.18
N TYR A 265 1.80 -30.28 -13.34
CA TYR A 265 1.78 -30.38 -11.87
C TYR A 265 0.42 -30.82 -11.31
N LEU A 266 -0.67 -30.40 -11.94
CA LEU A 266 -2.04 -30.78 -11.56
C LEU A 266 -2.49 -32.10 -12.19
N HIS A 267 -1.70 -32.67 -13.10
CA HIS A 267 -2.08 -33.83 -13.93
C HIS A 267 -3.47 -33.65 -14.58
N THR A 268 -3.79 -32.43 -15.01
CA THR A 268 -5.10 -32.06 -15.54
C THR A 268 -4.92 -31.06 -16.67
N SER A 269 -5.63 -31.26 -17.79
CA SER A 269 -5.61 -30.30 -18.90
C SER A 269 -6.23 -28.97 -18.48
N LEU A 270 -5.43 -27.90 -18.48
CA LEU A 270 -5.93 -26.55 -18.25
C LEU A 270 -6.51 -25.95 -19.54
N PRO A 271 -7.60 -25.17 -19.46
CA PRO A 271 -8.15 -24.42 -20.59
C PRO A 271 -7.15 -23.42 -21.18
N GLU A 272 -7.26 -23.16 -22.49
CA GLU A 272 -6.37 -22.21 -23.18
C GLU A 272 -6.50 -20.78 -22.65
N ILE A 273 -7.70 -20.40 -22.19
CA ILE A 273 -7.95 -19.09 -21.60
C ILE A 273 -7.04 -18.78 -20.40
N GLU A 274 -6.54 -19.79 -19.68
CA GLU A 274 -5.65 -19.58 -18.53
C GLU A 274 -4.32 -18.93 -18.95
N LYS A 275 -3.86 -19.17 -20.18
CA LYS A 275 -2.69 -18.49 -20.76
C LYS A 275 -2.97 -17.01 -20.98
N GLY A 276 -4.18 -16.69 -21.45
CA GLY A 276 -4.66 -15.32 -21.60
C GLY A 276 -4.75 -14.60 -20.25
N TYR A 277 -5.33 -15.24 -19.23
CA TYR A 277 -5.40 -14.64 -17.90
C TYR A 277 -4.01 -14.36 -17.32
N LEU A 278 -3.07 -15.30 -17.41
CA LEU A 278 -1.72 -15.04 -16.92
C LEU A 278 -1.00 -13.97 -17.75
N LEU A 279 -1.17 -13.95 -19.08
CA LEU A 279 -0.65 -12.88 -19.95
C LEU A 279 -1.12 -11.51 -19.45
N GLN A 280 -2.41 -11.37 -19.11
CA GLN A 280 -2.97 -10.11 -18.61
C GLN A 280 -2.32 -9.65 -17.29
N TYR A 281 -1.96 -10.58 -16.41
CA TYR A 281 -1.20 -10.23 -15.20
C TYR A 281 0.23 -9.77 -15.53
N LEU A 282 0.90 -10.45 -16.46
CA LEU A 282 2.28 -10.12 -16.86
C LEU A 282 2.36 -8.74 -17.54
N ILE A 283 1.50 -8.43 -18.51
CA ILE A 283 1.54 -7.12 -19.19
C ILE A 283 1.01 -5.97 -18.32
N SER A 284 0.41 -6.30 -17.18
CA SER A 284 -0.06 -5.33 -16.18
C SER A 284 0.96 -5.00 -15.10
N MET A 285 2.12 -5.67 -15.08
CA MET A 285 3.14 -5.42 -14.07
C MET A 285 4.01 -4.22 -14.45
N ARG A 286 4.55 -3.53 -13.44
CA ARG A 286 5.62 -2.56 -13.63
C ARG A 286 6.95 -3.22 -13.30
N TYR A 287 7.97 -3.00 -14.12
CA TYR A 287 9.35 -3.45 -13.89
C TYR A 287 10.32 -2.31 -14.21
N ASP A 288 11.55 -2.38 -13.70
CA ASP A 288 12.51 -1.26 -13.69
C ASP A 288 12.98 -0.81 -15.09
N HIS A 289 12.75 -1.63 -16.12
CA HIS A 289 13.02 -1.28 -17.51
C HIS A 289 11.73 -0.93 -18.26
N ASP A 290 11.11 0.21 -17.98
CA ASP A 290 10.36 0.90 -19.04
C ASP A 290 10.10 2.39 -18.71
N VAL A 291 10.95 3.23 -19.27
CA VAL A 291 10.43 4.32 -20.10
C VAL A 291 10.19 3.66 -21.46
N THR A 292 8.92 3.58 -21.87
CA THR A 292 8.43 3.04 -23.15
C THR A 292 8.41 1.53 -23.34
N PHE A 293 7.38 0.89 -22.77
CA PHE A 293 6.70 -0.18 -23.50
C PHE A 293 6.43 0.40 -24.89
N ASN A 294 7.08 -0.15 -25.91
CA ASN A 294 7.29 0.39 -27.26
C ASN A 294 6.01 0.49 -28.12
N GLY A 295 4.87 0.79 -27.49
CA GLY A 295 3.55 0.94 -28.10
C GLY A 295 3.03 2.36 -27.90
N MET A 296 2.29 2.84 -28.89
CA MET A 296 1.57 4.11 -28.83
C MET A 296 0.80 4.23 -27.51
N VAL A 297 1.05 5.32 -26.77
CA VAL A 297 0.21 5.65 -25.62
C VAL A 297 -1.18 5.94 -26.15
N SER A 298 -2.20 5.22 -25.65
CA SER A 298 -3.56 5.43 -26.13
C SER A 298 -4.08 6.80 -25.73
N ASP A 299 -5.00 7.35 -26.52
CA ASP A 299 -5.67 8.61 -26.20
C ASP A 299 -6.40 8.55 -24.86
N GLU A 300 -6.84 7.37 -24.43
CA GLU A 300 -7.47 7.17 -23.12
C GLU A 300 -6.46 7.35 -21.98
N VAL A 301 -5.25 6.77 -22.08
CA VAL A 301 -4.18 6.98 -21.10
C VAL A 301 -3.84 8.47 -21.00
N MET A 302 -3.59 9.13 -22.13
CA MET A 302 -3.24 10.55 -22.15
C MET A 302 -4.34 11.43 -21.54
N ARG A 303 -5.60 11.14 -21.84
CA ARG A 303 -6.76 11.86 -21.31
C ARG A 303 -6.85 11.74 -19.79
N LEU A 304 -6.65 10.54 -19.24
CA LEU A 304 -6.68 10.33 -17.79
C LEU A 304 -5.50 10.99 -17.10
N VAL A 305 -4.29 10.87 -17.65
CA VAL A 305 -3.10 11.54 -17.10
C VAL A 305 -3.31 13.06 -17.09
N ASN A 306 -3.78 13.64 -18.20
CA ASN A 306 -4.08 15.07 -18.27
C ASN A 306 -5.17 15.48 -17.27
N LEU A 307 -6.18 14.64 -17.02
CA LEU A 307 -7.20 14.89 -16.00
C LEU A 307 -6.59 15.00 -14.60
N TYR A 308 -5.62 14.13 -14.26
CA TYR A 308 -4.89 14.24 -12.99
C TYR A 308 -4.05 15.51 -12.91
N ILE A 309 -3.27 15.84 -13.95
CA ILE A 309 -2.45 17.07 -13.99
C ILE A 309 -3.32 18.32 -13.85
N GLN A 310 -4.45 18.39 -14.57
CA GLN A 310 -5.40 19.50 -14.51
C GLN A 310 -6.11 19.58 -13.16
N GLY A 311 -6.42 18.44 -12.53
CA GLY A 311 -7.05 18.38 -11.21
C GLY A 311 -6.22 19.07 -10.11
N PHE A 312 -4.90 19.16 -10.30
CA PHE A 312 -3.97 19.88 -9.41
C PHE A 312 -3.56 21.27 -9.92
N ASN A 313 -4.14 21.75 -11.02
CA ASN A 313 -3.79 23.02 -11.67
C ASN A 313 -2.28 23.18 -11.94
N LEU A 314 -1.60 22.07 -12.30
CA LEU A 314 -0.17 22.09 -12.57
C LEU A 314 0.13 22.69 -13.95
N THR A 315 1.22 23.45 -14.06
CA THR A 315 1.60 24.12 -15.30
C THR A 315 2.39 23.17 -16.20
N GLU A 316 1.88 22.86 -17.39
CA GLU A 316 2.52 21.89 -18.30
C GLU A 316 3.92 22.31 -18.78
N SER A 317 4.24 23.61 -18.79
CA SER A 317 5.59 24.05 -19.16
C SER A 317 6.66 23.75 -18.11
N ASP A 318 6.29 23.35 -16.89
CA ASP A 318 7.25 22.96 -15.86
C ASP A 318 7.86 21.58 -16.19
N PRO A 319 9.20 21.47 -16.33
CA PRO A 319 9.88 20.19 -16.59
C PRO A 319 9.55 19.10 -15.56
N ARG A 320 9.27 19.47 -14.31
CA ARG A 320 8.89 18.53 -13.24
C ARG A 320 7.51 17.94 -13.49
N VAL A 321 6.59 18.73 -14.06
CA VAL A 321 5.26 18.25 -14.47
C VAL A 321 5.38 17.28 -15.64
N GLN A 322 6.31 17.49 -16.57
CA GLN A 322 6.59 16.52 -17.64
C GLN A 322 7.14 15.20 -17.09
N SER A 323 8.03 15.25 -16.09
CA SER A 323 8.49 14.04 -15.39
C SER A 323 7.34 13.32 -14.69
N LEU A 324 6.50 14.03 -13.94
CA LEU A 324 5.31 13.48 -13.30
C LEU A 324 4.35 12.85 -14.33
N LYS A 325 4.16 13.50 -15.47
CA LYS A 325 3.33 13.00 -16.58
C LYS A 325 3.86 11.67 -17.10
N GLN A 326 5.17 11.54 -17.31
CA GLN A 326 5.80 10.30 -17.75
C GLN A 326 5.65 9.18 -16.71
N ASP A 327 5.87 9.50 -15.43
CA ASP A 327 5.67 8.58 -14.31
C ASP A 327 4.21 8.08 -14.25
N LEU A 328 3.25 8.99 -14.39
CA LEU A 328 1.81 8.68 -14.42
C LEU A 328 1.42 7.86 -15.64
N ILE A 329 1.96 8.13 -16.84
CA ILE A 329 1.72 7.28 -18.03
C ILE A 329 2.16 5.85 -17.75
N GLY A 330 3.35 5.67 -17.15
CA GLY A 330 3.89 4.38 -16.76
C GLY A 330 3.08 3.63 -15.70
N HIS A 331 2.19 4.32 -14.98
CA HIS A 331 1.27 3.72 -14.01
C HIS A 331 -0.14 3.51 -14.58
N VAL A 332 -0.70 4.53 -15.24
CA VAL A 332 -2.07 4.54 -15.75
C VAL A 332 -2.24 3.51 -16.88
N LYS A 333 -1.25 3.34 -17.76
CA LYS A 333 -1.32 2.34 -18.84
C LYS A 333 -1.55 0.91 -18.31
N PRO A 334 -0.69 0.34 -17.43
CA PRO A 334 -0.95 -0.97 -16.84
C PRO A 334 -2.16 -0.97 -15.88
N MET A 335 -2.47 0.14 -15.20
CA MET A 335 -3.70 0.24 -14.40
C MET A 335 -4.95 0.03 -15.24
N LEU A 336 -5.07 0.66 -16.42
CA LEU A 336 -6.24 0.48 -17.30
C LEU A 336 -6.41 -0.99 -17.71
N ASN A 337 -5.31 -1.66 -18.05
CA ASN A 337 -5.35 -3.08 -18.37
C ASN A 337 -5.83 -3.92 -17.16
N ARG A 338 -5.38 -3.59 -15.95
CA ARG A 338 -5.86 -4.25 -14.71
C ARG A 338 -7.36 -4.02 -14.48
N LEU A 339 -7.85 -2.80 -14.69
CA LEU A 339 -9.26 -2.46 -14.51
C LEU A 339 -10.15 -3.19 -15.52
N GLU A 340 -9.73 -3.24 -16.79
CA GLU A 340 -10.42 -3.98 -17.85
C GLU A 340 -10.48 -5.48 -17.57
N ASN A 341 -9.40 -6.05 -17.05
CA ASN A 341 -9.30 -7.49 -16.74
C ASN A 341 -9.67 -7.85 -15.29
N HIS A 342 -10.22 -6.91 -14.52
CA HIS A 342 -10.60 -7.08 -13.12
C HIS A 342 -9.48 -7.63 -12.22
N ILE A 343 -8.23 -7.26 -12.51
CA ILE A 343 -7.05 -7.60 -11.72
C ILE A 343 -7.00 -6.63 -10.53
N ILE A 344 -7.10 -7.18 -9.32
CA ILE A 344 -7.08 -6.39 -8.09
C ILE A 344 -5.67 -6.38 -7.53
N VAL A 345 -5.09 -5.22 -7.31
CA VAL A 345 -3.77 -5.06 -6.69
C VAL A 345 -3.93 -4.37 -5.34
N ALA A 346 -3.45 -5.00 -4.27
CA ALA A 346 -3.49 -4.44 -2.92
C ALA A 346 -2.28 -3.53 -2.66
N ASN A 347 -2.53 -2.41 -1.98
CA ASN A 347 -1.52 -1.46 -1.58
C ASN A 347 -1.33 -1.52 -0.06
N ARG A 348 -0.27 -2.20 0.40
CA ARG A 348 0.04 -2.32 1.83
C ARG A 348 0.27 -0.97 2.52
N LEU A 349 0.69 0.05 1.77
CA LEU A 349 0.96 1.39 2.28
C LEU A 349 -0.29 2.28 2.30
N LEU A 350 -1.46 1.79 1.88
CA LEU A 350 -2.66 2.60 1.73
C LEU A 350 -3.04 3.35 3.01
N ASN A 351 -2.95 2.69 4.16
CA ASN A 351 -3.26 3.32 5.45
C ASN A 351 -2.21 4.37 5.82
N ASP A 352 -0.93 4.10 5.57
CA ASP A 352 0.15 5.06 5.81
C ASP A 352 0.02 6.28 4.90
N ILE A 353 -0.33 6.07 3.62
CA ILE A 353 -0.60 7.14 2.64
C ILE A 353 -1.77 8.01 3.10
N LYS A 354 -2.86 7.40 3.58
CA LYS A 354 -4.03 8.15 4.10
C LYS A 354 -3.70 8.95 5.35
N LEU A 355 -2.79 8.45 6.19
CA LEU A 355 -2.37 9.13 7.41
C LEU A 355 -1.42 10.30 7.12
N GLU A 356 -0.41 10.09 6.28
CA GLU A 356 0.63 11.10 5.98
C GLU A 356 0.17 12.12 4.94
N TYR A 357 -0.49 11.65 3.87
CA TYR A 357 -0.87 12.45 2.71
C TYR A 357 -2.39 12.55 2.55
N GLY A 358 -3.16 12.55 3.64
CA GLY A 358 -4.63 12.45 3.61
C GLY A 358 -5.33 13.45 2.68
N SER A 359 -4.98 14.74 2.73
CA SER A 359 -5.57 15.74 1.84
C SER A 359 -5.24 15.49 0.36
N LEU A 360 -4.03 15.01 0.09
CA LEU A 360 -3.60 14.68 -1.27
C LEU A 360 -4.32 13.45 -1.78
N PHE A 361 -4.42 12.41 -0.94
CA PHE A 361 -5.16 11.18 -1.22
C PHE A 361 -6.63 11.45 -1.55
N GLU A 362 -7.34 12.25 -0.75
CA GLU A 362 -8.75 12.57 -1.03
C GLU A 362 -8.93 13.35 -2.33
N THR A 363 -7.98 14.23 -2.67
CA THR A 363 -7.98 14.95 -3.95
C THR A 363 -7.79 13.97 -5.12
N VAL A 364 -6.78 13.10 -5.04
CA VAL A 364 -6.53 12.07 -6.06
C VAL A 364 -7.75 11.17 -6.20
N LYS A 365 -8.34 10.72 -5.09
CA LYS A 365 -9.55 9.88 -5.08
C LYS A 365 -10.73 10.54 -5.77
N GLY A 366 -11.01 11.82 -5.49
CA GLY A 366 -12.06 12.56 -6.18
C GLY A 366 -11.83 12.66 -7.69
N ILE A 367 -10.58 12.83 -8.12
CA ILE A 367 -10.21 12.79 -9.54
C ILE A 367 -10.36 11.37 -10.12
N SER A 368 -9.98 10.33 -9.38
CA SER A 368 -10.13 8.91 -9.77
C SER A 368 -11.60 8.51 -9.95
N GLU A 369 -12.51 9.02 -9.12
CA GLU A 369 -13.95 8.82 -9.27
C GLU A 369 -14.48 9.47 -10.55
N ARG A 370 -14.02 10.69 -10.87
CA ARG A 370 -14.35 11.37 -12.13
C ARG A 370 -13.75 10.64 -13.34
N ALA A 371 -12.50 10.18 -13.24
CA ALA A 371 -11.83 9.37 -14.26
C ALA A 371 -12.65 8.11 -14.55
N SER A 372 -13.13 7.44 -13.50
CA SER A 372 -14.01 6.26 -13.60
C SER A 372 -15.25 6.54 -14.44
N GLN A 373 -15.89 7.71 -14.30
CA GLN A 373 -17.06 8.05 -15.12
C GLN A 373 -16.75 8.35 -16.59
N LEU A 374 -15.50 8.73 -16.90
CA LEU A 374 -15.06 9.08 -18.25
C LEU A 374 -14.52 7.87 -19.03
N MET A 375 -14.12 6.80 -18.34
CA MET A 375 -13.67 5.55 -18.97
C MET A 375 -14.82 4.83 -19.67
N THR A 376 -14.51 4.17 -20.78
CA THR A 376 -15.52 3.47 -21.60
C THR A 376 -16.25 2.38 -20.81
N ASN A 377 -15.53 1.62 -19.98
CA ASN A 377 -16.07 0.53 -19.18
C ASN A 377 -16.64 0.98 -17.82
N LYS A 378 -16.47 2.27 -17.48
CA LYS A 378 -16.80 2.85 -16.16
C LYS A 378 -16.28 2.05 -14.96
N ALA A 379 -15.14 1.37 -15.13
CA ALA A 379 -14.54 0.59 -14.07
C ALA A 379 -14.15 1.51 -12.90
N ALA A 380 -14.47 1.10 -11.68
CA ALA A 380 -14.11 1.85 -10.49
C ALA A 380 -12.60 1.74 -10.24
N ILE A 381 -11.94 2.89 -10.10
CA ILE A 381 -10.57 2.95 -9.59
C ILE A 381 -10.62 2.77 -8.06
N SER A 382 -9.91 1.76 -7.54
CA SER A 382 -9.93 1.46 -6.11
C SER A 382 -9.11 2.45 -5.29
N ASP A 383 -9.36 2.49 -3.97
CA ASP A 383 -8.52 3.24 -3.04
C ASP A 383 -7.04 2.82 -3.13
N ASP A 384 -6.74 1.54 -3.41
CA ASP A 384 -5.37 1.05 -3.59
C ASP A 384 -4.66 1.70 -4.79
N GLU A 385 -5.35 1.79 -5.94
CA GLU A 385 -4.84 2.48 -7.14
C GLU A 385 -4.71 3.98 -6.91
N SER A 386 -5.72 4.63 -6.31
CA SER A 386 -5.63 6.03 -5.90
C SER A 386 -4.46 6.26 -4.93
N GLY A 387 -4.17 5.30 -4.06
CA GLY A 387 -3.00 5.32 -3.17
C GLY A 387 -1.69 5.29 -3.95
N PHE A 388 -1.54 4.43 -4.96
CA PHE A 388 -0.35 4.43 -5.81
C PHE A 388 -0.19 5.76 -6.58
N ILE A 389 -1.26 6.30 -7.14
CA ILE A 389 -1.25 7.60 -7.82
C ILE A 389 -0.84 8.73 -6.86
N THR A 390 -1.33 8.69 -5.62
CA THR A 390 -0.99 9.66 -4.57
C THR A 390 0.52 9.75 -4.34
N LEU A 391 1.25 8.64 -4.39
CA LEU A 391 2.70 8.63 -4.20
C LEU A 391 3.46 9.40 -5.29
N TYR A 392 2.98 9.39 -6.54
CA TYR A 392 3.60 10.18 -7.62
C TYR A 392 3.42 11.68 -7.40
N PHE A 393 2.23 12.10 -6.97
CA PHE A 393 2.01 13.50 -6.61
C PHE A 393 2.78 13.88 -5.34
N ALA A 394 2.86 13.01 -4.34
CA ALA A 394 3.65 13.24 -3.14
C ALA A 394 5.12 13.48 -3.51
N LYS A 395 5.72 12.59 -4.31
CA LYS A 395 7.07 12.78 -4.88
C LYS A 395 7.20 14.14 -5.58
N TYR A 396 6.29 14.46 -6.49
CA TYR A 396 6.31 15.73 -7.22
C TYR A 396 6.28 16.94 -6.28
N PHE A 397 5.41 16.94 -5.26
CA PHE A 397 5.29 18.06 -4.33
C PHE A 397 6.48 18.17 -3.38
N GLU A 398 7.06 17.05 -2.94
CA GLU A 398 8.30 17.03 -2.16
C GLU A 398 9.48 17.59 -2.95
N GLU A 399 9.63 17.18 -4.22
CA GLU A 399 10.67 17.70 -5.13
C GLU A 399 10.40 19.14 -5.56
N SER A 400 9.15 19.59 -5.49
CA SER A 400 8.73 20.94 -5.87
C SER A 400 8.70 21.93 -4.71
N ARG A 401 9.03 21.51 -3.49
CA ARG A 401 9.14 22.43 -2.35
C ARG A 401 10.16 23.53 -2.69
N PRO A 402 9.80 24.81 -2.53
CA PRO A 402 10.71 25.90 -2.84
C PRO A 402 11.98 25.74 -2.01
N VAL A 403 13.12 25.72 -2.71
CA VAL A 403 14.43 25.68 -2.07
C VAL A 403 14.56 26.92 -1.19
N LYS A 404 14.63 26.71 0.12
CA LYS A 404 14.80 27.81 1.07
C LYS A 404 16.12 28.51 0.80
N LYS A 405 16.09 29.84 0.79
CA LYS A 405 17.26 30.69 0.60
C LYS A 405 17.75 31.17 1.96
N ALA A 406 19.04 31.00 2.23
CA ALA A 406 19.67 31.50 3.43
C ALA A 406 20.83 32.45 3.11
N LEU A 407 20.97 33.48 3.93
CA LEU A 407 22.13 34.36 3.95
C LEU A 407 22.97 34.06 5.20
N ILE A 408 24.28 33.92 5.04
CA ILE A 408 25.19 33.75 6.17
C ILE A 408 25.93 35.06 6.44
N MET A 409 25.87 35.53 7.69
CA MET A 409 26.54 36.75 8.12
C MET A 409 27.53 36.48 9.25
N CYS A 410 28.74 37.01 9.12
CA CYS A 410 29.79 36.84 10.12
C CYS A 410 30.40 38.17 10.54
N ALA A 411 30.67 38.32 11.84
CA ALA A 411 31.41 39.46 12.40
C ALA A 411 32.89 39.47 11.96
N SER A 412 33.47 38.27 11.92
CA SER A 412 34.90 38.05 11.75
C SER A 412 35.22 37.52 10.35
N GLY A 413 36.41 37.87 9.85
CA GLY A 413 36.81 37.81 8.43
C GLY A 413 36.72 36.46 7.71
N VAL A 414 37.27 36.45 6.48
CA VAL A 414 37.06 35.45 5.41
C VAL A 414 37.15 33.97 5.85
N GLY A 415 37.97 33.64 6.85
CA GLY A 415 38.16 32.26 7.32
C GLY A 415 36.99 31.68 8.13
N THR A 416 36.44 32.45 9.08
CA THR A 416 35.35 31.97 9.94
C THR A 416 34.02 31.85 9.19
N SER A 417 33.78 32.74 8.22
CA SER A 417 32.57 32.70 7.39
C SER A 417 32.55 31.50 6.44
N LYS A 418 33.72 31.11 5.90
CA LYS A 418 33.86 29.90 5.08
C LYS A 418 33.60 28.62 5.89
N LEU A 419 34.03 28.58 7.15
CA LEU A 419 33.77 27.44 8.03
C LEU A 419 32.28 27.32 8.36
N LEU A 420 31.63 28.43 8.75
CA LEU A 420 30.19 28.44 9.02
C LEU A 420 29.40 28.04 7.77
N HIS A 421 29.75 28.59 6.61
CA HIS A 421 29.18 28.19 5.31
C HIS A 421 29.32 26.68 5.08
N ALA A 422 30.52 26.11 5.22
CA ALA A 422 30.75 24.69 5.01
C ALA A 422 29.91 23.83 5.98
N LYS A 423 29.81 24.21 7.25
CA LYS A 423 29.03 23.48 8.25
C LYS A 423 27.53 23.58 8.04
N VAL A 424 27.01 24.76 7.69
CA VAL A 424 25.60 24.95 7.34
C VAL A 424 25.25 24.16 6.09
N HIS A 425 26.09 24.21 5.05
CA HIS A 425 25.85 23.47 3.81
C HIS A 425 25.88 21.95 4.06
N GLN A 426 26.79 21.46 4.89
CA GLN A 426 26.84 20.06 5.28
C GLN A 426 25.61 19.64 6.08
N ALA A 427 25.12 20.49 6.99
CA ALA A 427 23.97 20.19 7.83
C ALA A 427 22.63 20.29 7.08
N PHE A 428 22.54 21.18 6.09
CA PHE A 428 21.34 21.43 5.29
C PHE A 428 21.70 21.46 3.79
N PRO A 429 21.88 20.30 3.14
CA PRO A 429 22.29 20.23 1.73
C PRO A 429 21.30 20.90 0.76
N ASN A 430 20.02 20.92 1.13
CA ASN A 430 18.93 21.49 0.33
C ASN A 430 18.66 22.98 0.63
N LEU A 431 19.48 23.62 1.47
CA LEU A 431 19.40 25.06 1.76
C LEU A 431 20.29 25.81 0.77
N ARG A 432 19.71 26.69 -0.05
CA ARG A 432 20.49 27.52 -0.98
C ARG A 432 21.10 28.69 -0.24
N ILE A 433 22.40 28.66 -0.04
CA ILE A 433 23.13 29.80 0.53
C ILE A 433 23.33 30.84 -0.59
N VAL A 434 22.62 31.97 -0.51
CA VAL A 434 22.67 33.02 -1.54
C VAL A 434 23.89 33.93 -1.41
N GLY A 435 24.51 33.95 -0.23
CA GLY A 435 25.68 34.77 0.03
C GLY A 435 26.28 34.52 1.41
N THR A 436 27.55 34.93 1.56
CA THR A 436 28.25 34.98 2.84
C THR A 436 28.92 36.33 2.98
N LEU A 437 28.42 37.16 3.90
CA LEU A 437 28.73 38.60 3.94
C LEU A 437 29.13 39.05 5.35
N SER A 438 29.75 40.23 5.43
CA SER A 438 29.84 41.01 6.67
C SER A 438 28.55 41.79 6.91
N ILE A 439 28.33 42.25 8.15
CA ILE A 439 27.21 43.14 8.49
C ILE A 439 27.24 44.40 7.61
N GLU A 440 28.41 45.02 7.46
CA GLU A 440 28.58 46.25 6.68
C GLU A 440 28.22 46.04 5.19
N SER A 441 28.62 44.90 4.61
CA SER A 441 28.27 44.56 3.22
C SER A 441 26.78 44.29 3.04
N TYR A 442 26.14 43.69 4.05
CA TYR A 442 24.69 43.51 4.06
C TYR A 442 23.99 44.87 4.13
N GLN A 443 24.35 45.72 5.10
CA GLN A 443 23.76 47.05 5.30
C GLN A 443 23.85 47.97 4.08
N ASN A 444 24.94 47.86 3.31
CA ASN A 444 25.13 48.66 2.12
C ASN A 444 24.38 48.14 0.87
N ASN A 445 23.91 46.89 0.88
CA ASN A 445 23.27 46.24 -0.27
C ASN A 445 22.03 45.42 0.15
N GLU A 446 21.27 45.90 1.15
CA GLU A 446 20.17 45.13 1.73
C GLU A 446 19.05 44.79 0.72
N GLU A 447 18.88 45.63 -0.31
CA GLU A 447 17.89 45.43 -1.38
C GLU A 447 18.16 44.15 -2.20
N ASP A 448 19.41 43.68 -2.27
CA ASP A 448 19.78 42.48 -3.02
C ASP A 448 19.36 41.18 -2.30
N TYR A 449 18.93 41.26 -1.04
CA TYR A 449 18.66 40.10 -0.18
C TYR A 449 17.22 40.04 0.33
N GLN A 450 16.27 40.71 -0.34
CA GLN A 450 14.86 40.73 0.05
C GLN A 450 14.16 39.36 -0.09
N ASP A 451 14.68 38.47 -0.93
CA ASP A 451 14.08 37.17 -1.24
C ASP A 451 14.60 36.00 -0.39
N VAL A 452 15.32 36.32 0.70
CA VAL A 452 15.92 35.35 1.62
C VAL A 452 14.91 34.91 2.68
N ASP A 453 14.78 33.60 2.89
CA ASP A 453 13.89 33.03 3.90
C ASP A 453 14.47 33.08 5.32
N LEU A 454 15.81 33.01 5.44
CA LEU A 454 16.52 32.91 6.72
C LEU A 454 17.90 33.60 6.68
N ILE A 455 18.22 34.35 7.74
CA ILE A 455 19.56 34.86 7.99
C ILE A 455 20.20 34.07 9.13
N ILE A 456 21.36 33.47 8.89
CA ILE A 456 22.19 32.80 9.90
C ILE A 456 23.37 33.72 10.22
N THR A 457 23.45 34.21 11.45
CA THR A 457 24.40 35.26 11.82
C THR A 457 25.21 34.91 13.06
N THR A 458 26.47 35.33 13.13
CA THR A 458 27.29 35.24 14.38
C THR A 458 27.18 36.46 15.28
N VAL A 459 26.36 37.42 14.87
CA VAL A 459 26.21 38.74 15.47
C VAL A 459 24.75 39.12 15.47
N ASN A 460 24.34 39.82 16.52
CA ASN A 460 22.96 40.27 16.62
C ASN A 460 22.70 41.33 15.55
N ILE A 461 21.68 41.11 14.74
CA ILE A 461 21.26 42.01 13.66
C ILE A 461 19.75 42.16 13.68
N HIS A 462 19.28 43.36 13.40
CA HIS A 462 17.88 43.67 13.25
C HIS A 462 17.61 43.89 11.75
N PRO A 463 17.07 42.89 11.03
CA PRO A 463 16.77 43.05 9.62
C PRO A 463 15.63 44.05 9.47
N ILE A 464 15.68 44.88 8.43
CA ILE A 464 14.61 45.83 8.12
C ILE A 464 13.33 45.08 7.68
N ASN A 465 13.51 43.91 7.07
CA ASN A 465 12.42 43.03 6.64
C ASN A 465 12.07 42.02 7.75
N GLN A 466 10.85 41.50 7.78
CA GLN A 466 10.42 40.44 8.71
C GLN A 466 11.10 39.07 8.47
N THR A 467 12.27 39.06 7.82
CA THR A 467 13.08 37.87 7.56
C THR A 467 13.53 37.27 8.89
N ARG A 468 13.42 35.95 9.01
CA ARG A 468 13.82 35.24 10.23
C ARG A 468 15.33 35.32 10.40
N VAL A 469 15.78 35.52 11.64
CA VAL A 469 17.20 35.57 12.01
C VAL A 469 17.50 34.51 13.05
N VAL A 470 18.56 33.75 12.84
CA VAL A 470 19.11 32.80 13.80
C VAL A 470 20.52 33.22 14.15
N LEU A 471 20.72 33.55 15.43
CA LEU A 471 22.05 33.77 15.99
C LEU A 471 22.73 32.41 16.21
N SER A 472 23.92 32.25 15.66
CA SER A 472 24.70 31.01 15.66
C SER A 472 26.15 31.28 16.05
N SER A 473 26.81 30.30 16.66
CA SER A 473 28.27 30.34 16.77
C SER A 473 28.95 30.11 15.41
N ALA A 474 30.18 30.60 15.22
CA ALA A 474 30.99 30.29 14.03
C ALA A 474 31.35 28.79 13.92
N MET A 475 31.27 28.06 15.03
CA MET A 475 31.52 26.62 15.07
C MET A 475 30.29 25.79 14.69
N PHE A 476 29.11 26.40 14.54
CA PHE A 476 27.86 25.74 14.18
C PHE A 476 27.59 24.46 14.99
N THR A 477 27.27 24.66 16.27
CA THR A 477 27.03 23.58 17.24
C THR A 477 25.72 22.84 16.97
N GLN A 478 25.50 21.72 17.67
CA GLN A 478 24.22 20.99 17.60
C GLN A 478 23.01 21.87 17.99
N ALA A 479 23.21 22.80 18.92
CA ALA A 479 22.18 23.76 19.31
C ALA A 479 21.86 24.73 18.17
N ASP A 480 22.88 25.30 17.53
CA ASP A 480 22.75 26.17 16.36
C ASP A 480 21.98 25.45 15.23
N ARG A 481 22.31 24.17 14.98
CA ARG A 481 21.59 23.33 14.01
C ARG A 481 20.11 23.23 14.30
N LYS A 482 19.71 22.92 15.54
CA LYS A 482 18.29 22.81 15.93
C LYS A 482 17.54 24.14 15.78
N SER A 483 18.18 25.26 16.11
CA SER A 483 17.59 26.59 15.94
C SER A 483 17.35 26.93 14.47
N VAL A 484 18.31 26.62 13.59
CA VAL A 484 18.15 26.78 12.14
C VAL A 484 17.04 25.86 11.59
N GLU A 485 17.00 24.60 12.03
CA GLU A 485 15.98 23.62 11.62
C GLU A 485 14.55 24.07 11.99
N SER A 486 14.35 24.52 13.23
CA SER A 486 13.07 25.08 13.68
C SER A 486 12.67 26.33 12.90
N ALA A 487 13.64 27.22 12.60
CA ALA A 487 13.38 28.43 11.83
C ALA A 487 13.03 28.14 10.35
N LEU A 488 13.59 27.08 9.75
CA LEU A 488 13.33 26.70 8.36
C LEU A 488 12.00 25.95 8.18
N TYR A 489 11.68 25.04 9.10
CA TYR A 489 10.61 24.06 8.90
C TYR A 489 9.45 24.18 9.88
N GLY A 490 9.57 24.97 10.95
CA GLY A 490 8.52 25.16 11.95
C GLY A 490 8.23 23.87 12.71
N SER A 491 9.03 23.58 13.74
CA SER A 491 8.78 22.51 14.72
C SER A 491 8.01 23.05 15.92
#